data_AF-A0A7W1W8U5-F1
#
_entry.id   AF-A0A7W1W8U5-F1
#
_cell.length_a   1.000
_cell.length_b   1.000
_cell.length_c   1.000
_cell.angle_alpha   90.00
_cell.angle_beta   90.00
_cell.angle_gamma   90.00
#
_symmetry.space_group_name_H-M   'P 1'
#
loop_
_entity.id
_entity.type
_entity.pdbx_description
1 polymer ?
#
loop_
_entity_poly.entity_id
_entity_poly.type
_entity_poly.pdbx_seq_one_letter_code
_entity_poly.pdbx_strand_id
1 'polypeptide(L)'
;MKNRFLTISLWVVWITLVPFSGFAQDAPPKEEKKREANLVELNELDKTIKLDIRYARADNFVGRAVYTEARAFMQRPAAEAVVRVHKKLKKKGFGLVIFDGYRPWSVTKIFWDVTPEDKRKFVANPKTGSRHNRGCAVDLSLFDIKTGKLVEMPTDFDDFTDQASPTYDGATKIQKRNRELLRKMMETEGFTV
;
A
#
# COMPACT_ATOMS: atom_id res chain seq x y z
N MET A 1 -67.46 -29.41 44.56
CA MET A 1 -67.18 -27.97 44.38
C MET A 1 -65.82 -27.84 43.72
N LYS A 2 -65.75 -27.24 42.52
CA LYS A 2 -64.55 -27.16 41.66
C LYS A 2 -63.75 -25.90 42.00
N ASN A 3 -62.62 -26.02 42.70
CA ASN A 3 -61.66 -24.93 42.83
C ASN A 3 -60.66 -24.99 41.67
N ARG A 4 -60.87 -24.15 40.66
CA ARG A 4 -59.88 -23.88 39.62
C ARG A 4 -58.95 -22.78 40.12
N PHE A 5 -57.73 -23.14 40.49
CA PHE A 5 -56.65 -22.18 40.67
C PHE A 5 -56.19 -21.68 39.30
N LEU A 6 -56.21 -20.36 39.13
CA LEU A 6 -55.74 -19.66 37.94
C LEU A 6 -54.21 -19.51 38.07
N THR A 7 -53.44 -20.32 37.36
CA THR A 7 -51.98 -20.18 37.33
C THR A 7 -51.60 -19.07 36.36
N ILE A 8 -51.09 -17.95 36.88
CA ILE A 8 -50.52 -16.87 36.08
C ILE A 8 -49.05 -17.21 35.83
N SER A 9 -48.71 -17.63 34.61
CA SER A 9 -47.32 -17.88 34.20
C SER A 9 -46.69 -16.56 33.74
N LEU A 10 -45.83 -15.98 34.57
CA LEU A 10 -45.02 -14.82 34.22
C LEU A 10 -43.84 -15.27 33.33
N TRP A 11 -43.93 -15.03 32.03
CA TRP A 11 -42.81 -15.27 31.11
C TRP A 11 -41.80 -14.12 31.20
N VAL A 12 -40.76 -14.29 32.00
CA VAL A 12 -39.61 -13.38 32.00
C VAL A 12 -38.77 -13.67 30.76
N VAL A 13 -38.88 -12.79 29.75
CA VAL A 13 -37.99 -12.83 28.58
C VAL A 13 -36.61 -12.33 29.01
N TRP A 14 -35.66 -13.26 29.16
CA TRP A 14 -34.25 -12.92 29.34
C TRP A 14 -33.68 -12.46 28.00
N ILE A 15 -33.68 -11.14 27.77
CA ILE A 15 -32.90 -10.55 26.68
C ILE A 15 -31.43 -10.68 27.07
N THR A 16 -30.78 -11.73 26.58
CA THR A 16 -29.33 -11.82 26.63
C THR A 16 -28.76 -10.81 25.64
N LEU A 17 -28.33 -9.67 26.17
CA LEU A 17 -27.44 -8.75 25.47
C LEU A 17 -26.14 -9.52 25.22
N VAL A 18 -26.03 -10.16 24.06
CA VAL A 18 -24.74 -10.65 23.55
C VAL A 18 -23.97 -9.39 23.14
N PRO A 19 -22.88 -9.02 23.83
CA PRO A 19 -22.06 -7.90 23.38
C PRO A 19 -21.53 -8.27 22.00
N PHE A 20 -21.96 -7.51 20.99
CA PHE A 20 -21.42 -7.60 19.64
C PHE A 20 -19.99 -7.09 19.72
N SER A 21 -19.07 -7.98 20.06
CA SER A 21 -17.63 -7.71 20.03
C SER A 21 -17.26 -7.67 18.56
N GLY A 22 -17.39 -6.49 17.94
CA GLY A 22 -16.74 -6.22 16.66
C GLY A 22 -15.25 -6.43 16.88
N PHE A 23 -14.72 -7.56 16.43
CA PHE A 23 -13.30 -7.88 16.58
C PHE A 23 -12.49 -6.85 15.78
N ALA A 24 -11.98 -5.83 16.48
CA ALA A 24 -10.95 -4.97 15.93
C ALA A 24 -9.69 -5.83 15.73
N GLN A 25 -9.12 -5.80 14.53
CA GLN A 25 -7.87 -6.51 14.27
C GLN A 25 -6.72 -5.69 14.85
N ASP A 26 -6.06 -6.23 15.86
CA ASP A 26 -4.96 -5.56 16.58
C ASP A 26 -3.57 -6.08 16.20
N ALA A 27 -3.51 -7.13 15.38
CA ALA A 27 -2.26 -7.78 14.97
C ALA A 27 -2.26 -8.16 13.47
N PRO A 28 -1.08 -8.25 12.84
CA PRO A 28 -0.97 -8.76 11.47
C PRO A 28 -1.55 -10.16 11.34
N PRO A 29 -2.08 -10.52 10.16
CA PRO A 29 -2.56 -11.88 9.93
C PRO A 29 -1.42 -12.88 10.08
N LYS A 30 -1.75 -14.08 10.57
CA LYS A 30 -0.81 -15.19 10.61
C LYS A 30 -0.52 -15.65 9.18
N GLU A 31 0.74 -15.60 8.79
CA GLU A 31 1.19 -16.07 7.47
C GLU A 31 1.79 -17.46 7.59
N GLU A 32 1.23 -18.41 6.85
CA GLU A 32 1.85 -19.71 6.66
C GLU A 32 3.05 -19.58 5.72
N LYS A 33 4.16 -20.27 6.04
CA LYS A 33 5.40 -20.26 5.23
C LYS A 33 6.05 -18.87 5.08
N LYS A 34 5.92 -18.00 6.09
CA LYS A 34 6.63 -16.72 6.15
C LYS A 34 8.14 -16.96 6.04
N ARG A 35 8.79 -16.31 5.08
CA ARG A 35 10.26 -16.30 4.96
C ARG A 35 10.85 -15.31 5.95
N GLU A 36 12.09 -15.54 6.36
CA GLU A 36 12.83 -14.56 7.15
C GLU A 36 12.99 -13.25 6.39
N ALA A 37 12.95 -12.14 7.12
CA ALA A 37 13.08 -10.82 6.53
C ALA A 37 14.55 -10.49 6.30
N ASN A 38 14.93 -10.23 5.05
CA ASN A 38 16.21 -9.66 4.66
C ASN A 38 15.94 -8.32 3.98
N LEU A 39 15.46 -7.37 4.77
CA LEU A 39 15.14 -6.03 4.30
C LEU A 39 16.42 -5.21 4.15
N VAL A 40 16.61 -4.63 2.98
CA VAL A 40 17.73 -3.75 2.66
C VAL A 40 17.20 -2.42 2.17
N GLU A 41 17.94 -1.36 2.47
CA GLU A 41 17.60 -0.02 2.00
C GLU A 41 17.98 0.15 0.53
N LEU A 42 17.05 0.66 -0.29
CA LEU A 42 17.27 0.86 -1.72
C LEU A 42 18.42 1.84 -1.99
N ASN A 43 18.50 2.91 -1.19
CA ASN A 43 19.48 3.98 -1.39
C ASN A 43 20.92 3.55 -1.03
N GLU A 44 21.07 2.55 -0.15
CA GLU A 44 22.37 1.93 0.14
C GLU A 44 22.86 1.04 -1.02
N LEU A 45 21.94 0.51 -1.85
CA LEU A 45 22.29 -0.26 -3.04
C LEU A 45 22.61 0.62 -4.27
N ASP A 46 21.93 1.76 -4.42
CA ASP A 46 22.24 2.78 -5.43
C ASP A 46 21.79 4.17 -4.94
N LYS A 47 22.76 4.99 -4.51
CA LYS A 47 22.56 6.35 -3.94
C LYS A 47 21.91 7.36 -4.89
N THR A 48 21.74 7.00 -6.17
CA THR A 48 21.12 7.88 -7.18
C THR A 48 19.63 7.61 -7.36
N ILE A 49 19.07 6.61 -6.67
CA ILE A 49 17.63 6.43 -6.57
C ILE A 49 17.08 7.56 -5.69
N LYS A 50 16.07 8.28 -6.19
CA LYS A 50 15.45 9.34 -5.40
C LYS A 50 14.43 8.75 -4.44
N LEU A 51 14.31 9.34 -3.26
CA LEU A 51 13.27 9.01 -2.29
C LEU A 51 12.34 10.21 -2.12
N ASP A 52 11.05 9.98 -2.27
CA ASP A 52 9.98 10.91 -1.88
C ASP A 52 9.00 10.19 -0.95
N ILE A 53 9.48 9.83 0.24
CA ILE A 53 8.72 9.06 1.23
C ILE A 53 7.73 9.98 1.96
N ARG A 54 6.60 10.28 1.30
CA ARG A 54 5.57 11.20 1.81
C ARG A 54 4.96 10.75 3.13
N TYR A 55 4.98 9.46 3.41
CA TYR A 55 4.53 8.88 4.68
C TYR A 55 5.40 9.26 5.90
N ALA A 56 6.60 9.81 5.69
CA ALA A 56 7.45 10.37 6.74
C ALA A 56 7.16 11.86 7.02
N ARG A 57 6.16 12.45 6.34
CA ARG A 57 5.78 13.86 6.43
C ARG A 57 4.25 13.99 6.50
N ALA A 58 3.72 15.21 6.57
CA ALA A 58 2.28 15.45 6.64
C ALA A 58 1.59 15.56 5.27
N ASP A 59 2.35 15.70 4.18
CA ASP A 59 1.86 15.78 2.80
C ASP A 59 1.51 14.41 2.21
N ASN A 60 0.62 13.69 2.89
CA ASN A 60 0.04 12.42 2.43
C ASN A 60 -1.44 12.35 2.83
N PHE A 61 -2.17 11.36 2.32
CA PHE A 61 -3.62 11.27 2.52
C PHE A 61 -4.06 11.04 3.98
N VAL A 62 -3.16 10.60 4.87
CA VAL A 62 -3.42 10.48 6.32
C VAL A 62 -3.35 11.85 7.01
N GLY A 63 -2.71 12.86 6.40
CA GLY A 63 -2.57 14.21 6.94
C GLY A 63 -1.55 14.35 8.08
N ARG A 64 -0.77 13.30 8.35
CA ARG A 64 0.32 13.29 9.34
C ARG A 64 1.38 12.28 8.96
N ALA A 65 2.58 12.41 9.55
CA ALA A 65 3.61 11.40 9.42
C ALA A 65 3.17 10.09 10.10
N VAL A 66 3.40 8.99 9.40
CA VAL A 66 3.18 7.61 9.88
C VAL A 66 4.46 6.78 9.84
N TYR A 67 5.51 7.27 9.17
CA TYR A 67 6.87 6.75 9.24
C TYR A 67 7.76 7.69 10.08
N THR A 68 8.73 7.12 10.78
CA THR A 68 9.71 7.88 11.57
C THR A 68 10.86 8.41 10.72
N GLU A 69 11.15 7.77 9.58
CA GLU A 69 12.27 8.11 8.71
C GLU A 69 11.84 8.06 7.24
N ALA A 70 12.40 8.94 6.41
CA ALA A 70 12.13 9.01 4.97
C ALA A 70 13.02 8.01 4.20
N ARG A 71 12.91 6.72 4.53
CA ARG A 71 13.71 5.63 3.95
C ARG A 71 12.83 4.57 3.30
N ALA A 72 13.40 3.85 2.32
CA ALA A 72 12.70 2.79 1.61
C ALA A 72 13.46 1.48 1.69
N PHE A 73 12.80 0.46 2.25
CA PHE A 73 13.35 -0.88 2.41
C PHE A 73 12.58 -1.88 1.55
N MET A 74 13.25 -2.92 1.06
CA MET A 74 12.62 -4.04 0.37
C MET A 74 13.36 -5.33 0.69
N GLN A 75 12.71 -6.48 0.47
CA GLN A 75 13.42 -7.75 0.48
C GLN A 75 14.56 -7.70 -0.53
N ARG A 76 15.76 -8.13 -0.14
CA ARG A 76 16.97 -8.03 -0.94
C ARG A 76 16.81 -8.42 -2.42
N PRO A 77 16.18 -9.56 -2.78
CA PRO A 77 16.01 -9.92 -4.20
C PRO A 77 15.18 -8.89 -4.99
N ALA A 78 14.13 -8.34 -4.36
CA ALA A 78 13.29 -7.32 -4.97
C ALA A 78 14.01 -5.96 -5.04
N ALA A 79 14.77 -5.60 -4.00
CA ALA A 79 15.58 -4.38 -3.98
C ALA A 79 16.64 -4.38 -5.11
N GLU A 80 17.35 -5.50 -5.27
CA GLU A 80 18.34 -5.69 -6.34
C GLU A 80 17.68 -5.64 -7.72
N ALA A 81 16.47 -6.17 -7.86
CA ALA A 81 15.68 -6.06 -9.09
C ALA A 81 15.35 -4.61 -9.42
N VAL A 82 14.87 -3.80 -8.45
CA VAL A 82 14.66 -2.35 -8.63
C VAL A 82 15.94 -1.64 -9.09
N VAL A 83 17.10 -1.97 -8.49
CA VAL A 83 18.39 -1.40 -8.89
C VAL A 83 18.75 -1.75 -10.34
N ARG A 84 18.46 -2.97 -10.80
CA ARG A 84 18.66 -3.36 -12.21
C ARG A 84 17.73 -2.57 -13.13
N VAL A 85 16.47 -2.39 -12.76
CA VAL A 85 15.52 -1.52 -13.51
C VAL A 85 16.06 -0.09 -13.60
N HIS A 86 16.47 0.50 -12.48
CA HIS A 86 17.03 1.86 -12.40
C HIS A 86 18.24 2.01 -13.33
N LYS A 87 19.18 1.06 -13.32
CA LYS A 87 20.35 1.05 -14.21
C LYS A 87 19.96 1.00 -15.68
N LYS A 88 18.92 0.24 -16.06
CA LYS A 88 18.42 0.21 -17.44
C LYS A 88 17.75 1.53 -17.83
N LEU A 89 16.98 2.14 -16.93
CA LEU A 89 16.33 3.45 -17.15
C LEU A 89 17.33 4.59 -17.31
N LYS A 90 18.45 4.56 -16.55
CA LYS A 90 19.52 5.56 -16.69
C LYS A 90 20.04 5.68 -18.12
N LYS A 91 20.17 4.55 -18.82
CA LYS A 91 20.59 4.50 -20.24
C LYS A 91 19.58 5.19 -21.18
N LYS A 92 18.34 5.40 -20.72
CA LYS A 92 17.26 6.08 -21.43
C LYS A 92 17.05 7.53 -20.95
N GLY A 93 17.89 8.03 -20.05
CA GLY A 93 17.79 9.38 -19.49
C GLY A 93 16.85 9.51 -18.30
N PHE A 94 16.36 8.41 -17.73
CA PHE A 94 15.43 8.40 -16.61
C PHE A 94 16.03 7.75 -15.37
N GLY A 95 15.58 8.18 -14.18
CA GLY A 95 15.82 7.50 -12.91
C GLY A 95 14.53 7.18 -12.19
N LEU A 96 14.60 6.32 -11.18
CA LEU A 96 13.48 5.98 -10.30
C LEU A 96 13.41 6.93 -9.10
N VAL A 97 12.18 7.36 -8.79
CA VAL A 97 11.82 7.93 -7.50
C VAL A 97 10.92 6.93 -6.75
N ILE A 98 11.22 6.69 -5.48
CA ILE A 98 10.48 5.75 -4.64
C ILE A 98 9.60 6.53 -3.68
N PHE A 99 8.30 6.19 -3.64
CA PHE A 99 7.33 6.74 -2.72
C PHE A 99 7.10 5.84 -1.51
N ASP A 100 7.11 4.52 -1.73
CA ASP A 100 7.01 3.54 -0.64
C ASP A 100 7.64 2.19 -0.99
N GLY A 101 8.07 1.46 0.04
CA GLY A 101 8.61 0.11 -0.06
C GLY A 101 7.98 -0.77 1.02
N TYR A 102 8.78 -1.28 1.95
CA TYR A 102 8.28 -1.96 3.14
C TYR A 102 7.42 -1.01 3.99
N ARG A 103 6.19 -1.44 4.26
CA ARG A 103 5.23 -0.74 5.11
C ARG A 103 4.92 -1.62 6.32
N PRO A 104 5.13 -1.16 7.58
CA PRO A 104 4.67 -1.89 8.75
C PRO A 104 3.16 -2.16 8.69
N TRP A 105 2.70 -3.32 9.19
CA TRP A 105 1.28 -3.67 9.16
C TRP A 105 0.40 -2.65 9.91
N SER A 106 0.90 -2.08 11.01
CA SER A 106 0.20 -1.03 11.76
C SER A 106 -0.11 0.19 10.89
N VAL A 107 0.75 0.53 9.93
CA VAL A 107 0.50 1.61 8.96
C VAL A 107 -0.58 1.20 7.95
N THR A 108 -0.60 -0.05 7.50
CA THR A 108 -1.72 -0.58 6.69
C THR A 108 -3.05 -0.50 7.44
N LYS A 109 -3.06 -0.78 8.75
CA LYS A 109 -4.25 -0.61 9.59
C LYS A 109 -4.67 0.86 9.70
N ILE A 110 -3.73 1.78 9.91
CA ILE A 110 -4.00 3.23 9.90
C ILE A 110 -4.61 3.65 8.56
N PHE A 111 -4.03 3.22 7.43
CA PHE A 111 -4.53 3.55 6.09
C PHE A 111 -5.97 3.09 5.91
N TRP A 112 -6.30 1.89 6.34
CA TRP A 112 -7.65 1.35 6.29
C TRP A 112 -8.64 2.14 7.16
N ASP A 113 -8.22 2.52 8.38
CA ASP A 113 -9.09 3.19 9.35
C ASP A 113 -9.42 4.62 8.95
N VAL A 114 -8.48 5.35 8.33
CA VAL A 114 -8.71 6.72 7.86
C VAL A 114 -9.38 6.78 6.49
N THR A 115 -9.39 5.69 5.73
CA THR A 115 -9.96 5.65 4.38
C THR A 115 -11.48 5.41 4.43
N PRO A 116 -12.29 6.31 3.86
CA PRO A 116 -13.74 6.11 3.69
C PRO A 116 -14.07 4.80 2.97
N GLU A 117 -15.21 4.19 3.30
CA GLU A 117 -15.56 2.86 2.82
C GLU A 117 -15.57 2.74 1.29
N ASP A 118 -16.09 3.74 0.59
CA ASP A 118 -16.14 3.84 -0.87
C ASP A 118 -14.75 3.91 -1.53
N LYS A 119 -13.72 4.30 -0.76
CA LYS A 119 -12.33 4.39 -1.21
C LYS A 119 -11.46 3.24 -0.74
N ARG A 120 -11.98 2.30 0.04
CA ARG A 120 -11.20 1.15 0.54
C ARG A 120 -10.66 0.24 -0.55
N LYS A 121 -11.18 0.34 -1.79
CA LYS A 121 -10.62 -0.35 -2.96
C LYS A 121 -9.16 0.08 -3.29
N PHE A 122 -8.72 1.25 -2.83
CA PHE A 122 -7.38 1.79 -3.07
C PHE A 122 -6.36 1.41 -1.98
N VAL A 123 -6.81 0.87 -0.84
CA VAL A 123 -5.93 0.50 0.28
C VAL A 123 -6.06 -0.98 0.60
N ALA A 124 -4.95 -1.60 1.04
CA ALA A 124 -4.95 -3.01 1.39
C ALA A 124 -5.80 -3.28 2.64
N ASN A 125 -6.58 -4.35 2.62
CA ASN A 125 -7.32 -4.80 3.79
C ASN A 125 -6.35 -5.35 4.86
N PRO A 126 -6.31 -4.79 6.08
CA PRO A 126 -5.40 -5.24 7.13
C PRO A 126 -5.62 -6.71 7.50
N LYS A 127 -6.82 -7.27 7.24
CA LYS A 127 -7.17 -8.68 7.51
C LYS A 127 -6.32 -9.66 6.72
N THR A 128 -5.90 -9.30 5.52
CA THR A 128 -5.02 -10.12 4.65
C THR A 128 -3.61 -9.54 4.53
N GLY A 129 -3.40 -8.34 5.09
CA GLY A 129 -2.16 -7.60 4.98
C GLY A 129 -1.92 -7.09 3.56
N SER A 130 -0.75 -6.46 3.37
CA SER A 130 -0.30 -5.88 2.10
C SER A 130 0.96 -6.57 1.58
N ARG A 131 1.16 -6.57 0.26
CA ARG A 131 2.46 -6.91 -0.35
C ARG A 131 3.59 -6.02 0.18
N HIS A 132 3.29 -4.77 0.57
CA HIS A 132 4.23 -3.89 1.24
C HIS A 132 4.65 -4.41 2.63
N ASN A 133 3.75 -5.06 3.39
CA ASN A 133 4.10 -5.66 4.69
C ASN A 133 5.12 -6.81 4.56
N ARG A 134 5.23 -7.37 3.35
CA ARG A 134 6.17 -8.47 3.04
C ARG A 134 7.50 -7.96 2.45
N GLY A 135 7.61 -6.65 2.16
CA GLY A 135 8.76 -6.05 1.50
C GLY A 135 8.91 -6.44 0.02
N CYS A 136 7.83 -6.86 -0.63
CA CYS A 136 7.81 -7.35 -2.02
C CYS A 136 6.98 -6.47 -2.97
N ALA A 137 6.68 -5.25 -2.56
CA ALA A 137 6.02 -4.22 -3.37
C ALA A 137 6.78 -2.90 -3.22
N VAL A 138 6.63 -2.04 -4.23
CA VAL A 138 7.25 -0.73 -4.29
C VAL A 138 6.33 0.21 -5.06
N ASP A 139 6.10 1.39 -4.49
CA ASP A 139 5.41 2.49 -5.16
C ASP A 139 6.47 3.44 -5.69
N LEU A 140 6.47 3.71 -6.99
CA LEU A 140 7.53 4.46 -7.65
C LEU A 140 7.07 5.16 -8.92
N SER A 141 7.87 6.12 -9.38
CA SER A 141 7.72 6.78 -10.68
C SER A 141 9.08 7.08 -11.30
N LEU A 142 9.05 7.76 -12.45
CA LEU A 142 10.22 8.20 -13.19
C LEU A 142 10.53 9.67 -12.89
N PHE A 143 11.82 10.01 -12.87
CA PHE A 143 12.29 11.38 -13.03
C PHE A 143 13.25 11.48 -14.22
N ASP A 144 13.26 12.62 -14.90
CA ASP A 144 14.22 12.92 -15.96
C ASP A 144 15.56 13.31 -15.33
N ILE A 145 16.64 12.63 -15.71
CA ILE A 145 17.97 12.82 -15.09
C ILE A 145 18.54 14.21 -15.37
N LYS A 146 18.27 14.78 -16.54
CA LYS A 146 18.84 16.08 -16.94
C LYS A 146 18.21 17.22 -16.16
N THR A 147 16.90 17.19 -15.98
CA THR A 147 16.11 18.24 -15.33
C THR A 147 15.89 17.99 -13.84
N GLY A 148 16.03 16.73 -13.41
CA GLY A 148 15.72 16.29 -12.06
C GLY A 148 14.22 16.22 -11.74
N LYS A 149 13.34 16.57 -12.69
CA LYS A 149 11.89 16.67 -12.48
C LYS A 149 11.19 15.32 -12.65
N LEU A 150 10.07 15.15 -11.95
CA LEU A 150 9.19 14.01 -12.17
C LEU A 150 8.68 13.99 -13.62
N VAL A 151 8.63 12.79 -14.17
CA VAL A 151 8.03 12.53 -15.47
C VAL A 151 6.52 12.49 -15.32
N GLU A 152 5.82 13.09 -16.27
CA GLU A 152 4.36 13.15 -16.27
C GLU A 152 3.73 11.75 -16.31
N MET A 153 2.87 11.47 -15.32
CA MET A 153 2.04 10.27 -15.20
C MET A 153 0.55 10.68 -15.20
N PRO A 154 -0.41 9.75 -15.40
CA PRO A 154 -1.83 10.08 -15.39
C PRO A 154 -2.30 10.79 -14.11
N THR A 155 -1.73 10.41 -12.98
CA THR A 155 -2.01 10.98 -11.66
C THR A 155 -0.71 11.17 -10.88
N ASP A 156 -0.80 11.88 -9.76
CA ASP A 156 0.23 11.85 -8.73
C ASP A 156 0.14 10.56 -7.88
N PHE A 157 1.08 10.37 -6.96
CA PHE A 157 1.09 9.31 -5.98
C PHE A 157 -0.11 9.40 -5.01
N ASP A 158 -0.67 8.26 -4.61
CA ASP A 158 -1.85 8.13 -3.74
C ASP A 158 -3.12 8.84 -4.25
N ASP A 159 -3.27 8.92 -5.58
CA ASP A 159 -4.52 9.37 -6.19
C ASP A 159 -5.59 8.28 -6.09
N PHE A 160 -6.61 8.51 -5.26
CA PHE A 160 -7.71 7.57 -5.01
C PHE A 160 -8.86 7.78 -6.01
N THR A 161 -8.53 7.91 -7.30
CA THR A 161 -9.49 7.93 -8.40
C THR A 161 -9.20 6.79 -9.38
N ASP A 162 -10.16 6.51 -10.26
CA ASP A 162 -9.99 5.47 -11.29
C ASP A 162 -8.90 5.84 -12.32
N GLN A 163 -8.44 7.10 -12.35
CA GLN A 163 -7.36 7.56 -13.24
C GLN A 163 -6.00 6.95 -12.88
N ALA A 164 -5.81 6.58 -11.60
CA ALA A 164 -4.60 5.92 -11.12
C ALA A 164 -4.49 4.46 -11.59
N SER A 165 -5.54 3.91 -12.21
CA SER A 165 -5.52 2.54 -12.73
C SER A 165 -4.39 2.34 -13.75
N PRO A 166 -3.65 1.21 -13.68
CA PRO A 166 -2.67 0.84 -14.70
C PRO A 166 -3.23 0.77 -16.12
N THR A 167 -4.55 0.56 -16.25
CA THR A 167 -5.26 0.45 -17.53
C THR A 167 -6.12 1.66 -17.85
N TYR A 168 -5.97 2.78 -17.12
CA TYR A 168 -6.74 3.99 -17.40
C TYR A 168 -6.47 4.51 -18.81
N ASP A 169 -7.54 4.74 -19.57
CA ASP A 169 -7.48 5.11 -20.99
C ASP A 169 -7.68 6.60 -21.29
N GLY A 170 -8.08 7.41 -20.32
CA GLY A 170 -8.26 8.86 -20.51
C GLY A 170 -6.97 9.69 -20.45
N ALA A 171 -5.82 9.06 -20.18
CA ALA A 171 -4.53 9.73 -20.08
C ALA A 171 -4.02 10.26 -21.45
N THR A 172 -3.20 11.31 -21.41
CA THR A 172 -2.54 11.87 -22.61
C THR A 172 -1.60 10.85 -23.25
N LYS A 173 -1.24 11.06 -24.54
CA LYS A 173 -0.29 10.17 -25.23
C LYS A 173 1.05 10.05 -24.50
N ILE A 174 1.52 11.15 -23.90
CA ILE A 174 2.79 11.20 -23.17
C ILE A 174 2.68 10.42 -21.85
N GLN A 175 1.62 10.64 -21.07
CA GLN A 175 1.35 9.90 -19.84
C GLN A 175 1.25 8.38 -20.08
N LYS A 176 0.50 7.97 -21.12
CA LYS A 176 0.41 6.54 -21.50
C LYS A 176 1.79 5.97 -21.84
N ARG A 177 2.58 6.67 -22.67
CA ARG A 177 3.94 6.24 -23.04
C ARG A 177 4.84 6.10 -21.81
N ASN A 178 4.78 7.05 -20.88
CA ASN A 178 5.64 7.05 -19.69
C ASN A 178 5.25 5.92 -18.72
N ARG A 179 3.94 5.73 -18.48
CA ARG A 179 3.41 4.60 -17.70
C ARG A 179 3.82 3.26 -18.31
N GLU A 180 3.64 3.09 -19.61
CA GLU A 180 4.02 1.86 -20.32
C GLU A 180 5.52 1.60 -20.30
N LEU A 181 6.36 2.65 -20.43
CA LEU A 181 7.80 2.52 -20.26
C LEU A 181 8.12 2.00 -18.86
N LEU A 182 7.57 2.63 -17.82
CA LEU A 182 7.84 2.24 -16.44
C LEU A 182 7.40 0.79 -16.19
N ARG A 183 6.16 0.44 -16.55
CA ARG A 183 5.61 -0.90 -16.44
C ARG A 183 6.51 -1.94 -17.10
N LYS A 184 6.82 -1.77 -18.39
CA LYS A 184 7.66 -2.73 -19.14
C LYS A 184 9.04 -2.89 -18.50
N MET A 185 9.63 -1.79 -18.04
CA MET A 185 10.94 -1.83 -17.40
C MET A 185 10.90 -2.63 -16.09
N MET A 186 9.87 -2.43 -15.27
CA MET A 186 9.65 -3.21 -14.04
C MET A 186 9.39 -4.70 -14.35
N GLU A 187 8.57 -5.01 -15.35
CA GLU A 187 8.27 -6.37 -15.78
C GLU A 187 9.51 -7.13 -16.27
N THR A 188 10.50 -6.44 -16.88
CA THR A 188 11.77 -7.09 -17.28
C THR A 188 12.59 -7.66 -16.12
N GLU A 189 12.24 -7.31 -14.88
CA GLU A 189 12.92 -7.76 -13.65
C GLU A 189 11.96 -8.51 -12.71
N GLY A 190 10.83 -9.01 -13.24
CA GLY A 190 9.93 -9.93 -12.53
C GLY A 190 8.85 -9.26 -11.68
N PHE A 191 8.66 -7.94 -11.80
CA PHE A 191 7.52 -7.26 -11.18
C PHE A 191 6.23 -7.47 -12.00
N THR A 192 5.10 -7.42 -11.31
CA THR A 192 3.76 -7.50 -11.92
C THR A 192 2.95 -6.27 -11.53
N VAL A 193 2.24 -5.71 -12.51
CA VAL A 193 1.36 -4.54 -12.41
C VAL A 193 -0.06 -4.91 -12.81
#